data_AF-A0A7J4PP23-F1
#
_entry.id   AF-A0A7J4PP23-F1
#
_cell.length_a   1.000
_cell.length_b   1.000
_cell.length_c   1.000
_cell.angle_alpha   90.00
_cell.angle_beta   90.00
_cell.angle_gamma   90.00
#
_symmetry.space_group_name_H-M   'P 1'
#
loop_
_entity.id
_entity.type
_entity.pdbx_description
1 polymer ?
#
loop_
_entity_poly.entity_id
_entity_poly.type
_entity_poly.pdbx_seq_one_letter_code
_entity_poly.pdbx_strand_id
1 'polypeptide(L)'
;MGACETKCDHVSCGGKEKIWHPHKYNGGECGLKRHHYCVKCGLAENVSNKEPQPIGHYMNALARLGRELKVAKVQMRLISQEMERHDLEDIYGMDIHQQDDLFSRIVEKYLNIPEDIVRKFL
;
A
#
# COMPACT_ATOMS: atom_id res chain seq x y z
N MET A 1 -3.59 -6.31 -7.61
CA MET A 1 -4.80 -5.69 -7.05
C MET A 1 -4.47 -4.24 -6.79
N GLY A 2 -5.32 -3.32 -7.25
CA GLY A 2 -5.05 -1.88 -7.20
C GLY A 2 -5.42 -1.28 -5.84
N ALA A 3 -4.72 -0.22 -5.44
CA ALA A 3 -5.14 0.60 -4.31
C ALA A 3 -6.47 1.30 -4.65
N CYS A 4 -7.28 1.60 -3.63
CA CYS A 4 -8.44 2.46 -3.83
C CYS A 4 -7.95 3.83 -4.32
N GLU A 5 -8.51 4.36 -5.41
CA GLU A 5 -8.10 5.68 -5.95
C GLU A 5 -8.51 6.84 -5.02
N THR A 6 -9.32 6.55 -3.99
CA THR A 6 -9.81 7.50 -2.98
C THR A 6 -9.84 6.84 -1.60
N LYS A 7 -9.50 7.58 -0.54
CA LYS A 7 -9.61 7.13 0.85
C LYS A 7 -11.03 6.61 1.16
N CYS A 8 -11.13 5.38 1.69
CA CYS A 8 -12.40 4.70 1.90
C CYS A 8 -12.44 3.99 3.26
N ASP A 9 -13.44 4.32 4.08
CA ASP A 9 -13.74 3.55 5.31
C ASP A 9 -14.44 2.24 4.94
N HIS A 10 -13.64 1.22 4.64
CA HIS A 10 -14.10 -0.03 4.03
C HIS A 10 -15.21 -0.73 4.83
N VAL A 11 -16.21 -1.25 4.10
CA VAL A 11 -17.29 -2.06 4.67
C VAL A 11 -17.40 -3.35 3.89
N SER A 12 -17.03 -4.46 4.52
CA SER A 12 -17.06 -5.79 3.90
C SER A 12 -18.48 -6.22 3.54
N CYS A 13 -18.63 -6.79 2.34
CA CYS A 13 -19.87 -7.41 1.89
C CYS A 13 -20.30 -8.60 2.78
N GLY A 14 -21.59 -8.95 2.71
CA GLY A 14 -22.13 -10.10 3.41
C GLY A 14 -21.55 -11.44 2.91
N GLY A 15 -21.64 -12.49 3.74
CA GLY A 15 -21.03 -13.79 3.44
C GLY A 15 -21.55 -14.49 2.17
N LYS A 16 -22.78 -14.16 1.73
CA LYS A 16 -23.40 -14.70 0.50
C LYS A 16 -23.07 -13.90 -0.76
N GLU A 17 -22.54 -12.69 -0.62
CA GLU A 17 -22.34 -11.74 -1.72
C GLU A 17 -20.89 -11.75 -2.24
N LYS A 18 -20.03 -12.57 -1.63
CA LYS A 18 -18.60 -12.65 -1.95
C LYS A 18 -18.34 -12.87 -3.43
N ILE A 19 -17.30 -12.22 -3.94
CA ILE A 19 -16.84 -12.38 -5.31
C ILE A 19 -15.83 -13.52 -5.43
N TRP A 20 -15.82 -14.17 -6.58
CA TRP A 20 -14.81 -15.17 -6.90
C TRP A 20 -13.59 -14.47 -7.51
N HIS A 21 -12.43 -14.63 -6.88
CA HIS A 21 -11.18 -14.07 -7.36
C HIS A 21 -10.11 -15.17 -7.42
N PRO A 22 -9.18 -15.14 -8.39
CA PRO A 22 -7.99 -15.97 -8.39
C PRO A 22 -7.26 -15.93 -7.04
N HIS A 23 -7.01 -17.11 -6.48
CA HIS A 23 -6.28 -17.30 -5.24
C HIS A 23 -4.90 -17.86 -5.52
N LYS A 24 -3.88 -17.17 -5.02
CA LYS A 24 -2.51 -17.65 -5.02
C LYS A 24 -2.11 -18.00 -3.60
N TYR A 25 -1.53 -19.19 -3.42
CA TYR A 25 -0.98 -19.64 -2.15
C TYR A 25 0.46 -20.11 -2.39
N ASN A 26 1.41 -19.54 -1.65
CA ASN A 26 2.85 -19.83 -1.80
C ASN A 26 3.36 -19.77 -3.25
N GLY A 27 2.86 -18.82 -4.05
CA GLY A 27 3.27 -18.62 -5.44
C GLY A 27 2.63 -19.57 -6.47
N GLY A 28 1.86 -20.57 -6.01
CA GLY A 28 1.06 -21.43 -6.89
C GLY A 28 -0.36 -20.89 -7.10
N GLU A 29 -0.91 -21.04 -8.31
CA GLU A 29 -2.32 -20.76 -8.58
C GLU A 29 -3.19 -21.90 -8.02
N CYS A 30 -4.08 -21.59 -7.09
CA CYS A 30 -4.92 -22.55 -6.39
C CYS A 30 -6.39 -22.50 -6.84
N GLY A 31 -6.64 -21.96 -8.02
CA GLY A 31 -7.99 -21.74 -8.55
C GLY A 31 -8.65 -20.47 -7.99
N LEU A 32 -9.98 -20.49 -7.87
CA LEU A 32 -10.77 -19.36 -7.39
C LEU A 32 -11.17 -19.56 -5.93
N LYS A 33 -11.08 -18.50 -5.13
CA LYS A 33 -11.61 -18.45 -3.76
C LYS A 33 -12.65 -17.34 -3.67
N ARG A 34 -13.53 -17.41 -2.67
CA ARG A 34 -14.51 -16.36 -2.37
C ARG A 34 -13.88 -15.29 -1.48
N HIS A 35 -13.90 -14.04 -1.92
CA HIS A 35 -13.32 -12.89 -1.23
C HIS A 35 -14.40 -11.90 -0.82
N HIS A 36 -14.21 -11.25 0.33
CA HIS A 36 -14.99 -10.05 0.60
C HIS A 36 -14.55 -8.94 -0.36
N TYR A 37 -15.47 -8.03 -0.60
CA TYR A 37 -15.17 -6.75 -1.23
C TYR A 37 -15.87 -5.65 -0.46
N CYS A 38 -15.35 -4.43 -0.60
CA CYS A 38 -15.92 -3.26 0.01
C CYS A 38 -17.19 -2.87 -0.75
N VAL A 39 -18.34 -2.84 -0.08
CA VAL A 39 -19.62 -2.46 -0.72
C VAL A 39 -19.66 -0.98 -1.14
N LYS A 40 -18.75 -0.15 -0.62
CA LYS A 40 -18.66 1.28 -0.93
C LYS A 40 -17.81 1.55 -2.17
N CYS A 41 -16.61 0.97 -2.26
CA CYS A 41 -15.64 1.27 -3.32
C CYS A 41 -15.39 0.10 -4.28
N GLY A 42 -15.96 -1.08 -4.03
CA GLY A 42 -15.79 -2.26 -4.87
C GLY A 42 -14.43 -2.97 -4.74
N LEU A 43 -13.52 -2.47 -3.90
CA LEU A 43 -12.20 -3.07 -3.72
C LEU A 43 -12.32 -4.47 -3.11
N ALA A 44 -11.57 -5.44 -3.62
CA ALA A 44 -11.52 -6.78 -3.06
C ALA A 44 -10.55 -6.83 -1.87
N GLU A 45 -10.96 -7.53 -0.81
CA GLU A 45 -10.12 -7.76 0.37
C GLU A 45 -8.85 -8.52 0.00
N ASN A 46 -7.73 -8.04 0.50
CA ASN A 46 -6.46 -8.70 0.35
C ASN A 46 -6.43 -10.02 1.14
N VAL A 47 -5.87 -11.06 0.52
CA VAL A 47 -5.72 -12.40 1.12
C VAL A 47 -4.26 -12.81 1.30
N SER A 48 -3.35 -11.87 1.13
CA SER A 48 -1.95 -12.06 1.46
C SER A 48 -1.80 -12.37 2.94
N ASN A 49 -0.92 -13.31 3.28
CA ASN A 49 -0.55 -13.58 4.67
C ASN A 49 0.42 -12.52 5.23
N LYS A 50 0.80 -11.52 4.43
CA LYS A 50 1.74 -10.48 4.82
C LYS A 50 0.97 -9.25 5.26
N GLU A 51 1.01 -8.99 6.56
CA GLU A 51 0.31 -7.87 7.15
C GLU A 51 0.90 -6.53 6.68
N PRO A 52 0.05 -5.55 6.35
CA PRO A 52 0.48 -4.20 6.04
C PRO A 52 1.07 -3.48 7.26
N GLN A 53 1.97 -2.54 7.03
CA GLN A 53 2.58 -1.70 8.05
C GLN A 53 1.76 -0.42 8.26
N PRO A 54 1.75 0.13 9.49
CA PRO A 54 1.13 1.42 9.76
C PRO A 54 1.91 2.56 9.08
N ILE A 55 1.25 3.69 8.81
CA ILE A 55 1.89 4.85 8.16
C ILE A 55 3.17 5.33 8.88
N GLY A 56 3.24 5.14 10.19
CA GLY A 56 4.41 5.48 11.01
C GLY A 56 5.71 4.76 10.58
N HIS A 57 5.61 3.54 10.06
CA HIS A 57 6.76 2.81 9.51
C HIS A 57 7.39 3.59 8.35
N TYR A 58 6.57 3.98 7.37
CA TYR A 58 7.00 4.74 6.19
C TYR A 58 7.42 6.18 6.54
N MET A 59 6.79 6.81 7.53
CA MET A 59 7.23 8.13 8.02
C MET A 59 8.61 8.08 8.66
N ASN A 60 8.94 6.99 9.38
CA ASN A 60 10.28 6.79 9.93
C ASN A 60 11.32 6.54 8.83
N ALA A 61 10.98 5.73 7.82
CA ALA A 61 11.82 5.52 6.65
C ALA A 61 12.10 6.85 5.92
N LEU A 62 11.06 7.63 5.66
CA LEU A 62 11.18 8.96 5.07
C LEU A 62 12.07 9.88 5.91
N ALA A 63 11.88 9.92 7.24
CA ALA A 63 12.69 10.73 8.13
C ALA A 63 14.19 10.34 8.11
N ARG A 64 14.52 9.05 8.01
CA ARG A 64 15.90 8.57 7.84
C ARG A 64 16.47 9.03 6.50
N LEU A 65 15.72 8.82 5.42
CA LEU A 65 16.09 9.23 4.07
C LEU A 65 16.35 10.74 3.99
N GLY A 66 15.49 11.55 4.62
CA GLY A 66 15.65 13.00 4.67
C GLY A 66 16.91 13.46 5.40
N ARG A 67 17.37 12.74 6.44
CA ARG A 67 18.63 13.03 7.12
C ARG A 67 19.84 12.65 6.29
N GLU A 68 19.83 11.46 5.69
CA GLU A 68 20.98 10.91 4.96
C GLU A 68 21.19 11.59 3.60
N LEU A 69 20.10 11.90 2.88
CA LEU A 69 20.15 12.54 1.56
C LEU A 69 19.94 14.06 1.59
N LYS A 70 19.81 14.66 2.78
CA LYS A 70 19.57 16.10 2.98
C LYS A 70 18.37 16.62 2.20
N VAL A 71 17.26 15.86 2.22
CA VAL A 71 16.02 16.23 1.53
C VAL A 71 15.40 17.48 2.15
N ALA A 72 14.88 18.38 1.31
CA ALA A 72 14.22 19.59 1.79
C ALA A 72 12.92 19.25 2.54
N LYS A 73 12.64 19.97 3.64
CA LYS A 73 11.41 19.81 4.43
C LYS A 73 10.12 19.90 3.60
N VAL A 74 10.13 20.72 2.54
CA VAL A 74 8.98 20.86 1.62
C VAL A 74 8.75 19.57 0.83
N GLN A 75 9.80 18.94 0.30
CA GLN A 75 9.67 17.66 -0.41
C GLN A 75 9.21 16.55 0.53
N MET A 76 9.75 16.50 1.75
CA MET A 76 9.30 15.56 2.79
C MET A 76 7.79 15.71 3.05
N ARG A 77 7.30 16.94 3.18
CA ARG A 77 5.87 17.22 3.37
C ARG A 77 5.03 16.78 2.18
N LEU A 78 5.47 17.04 0.95
CA LEU A 78 4.75 16.62 -0.26
C LEU A 78 4.65 15.10 -0.35
N ILE A 79 5.73 14.38 -0.03
CA ILE A 79 5.73 12.92 0.04
C ILE A 79 4.73 12.42 1.08
N SER A 80 4.76 12.96 2.31
CA SER A 80 3.80 12.59 3.37
C SER A 80 2.35 12.80 2.94
N GLN A 81 2.03 13.94 2.32
CA GLN A 81 0.68 14.21 1.84
C GLN A 81 0.24 13.27 0.71
N GLU A 82 1.15 12.86 -0.17
CA GLU A 82 0.82 11.90 -1.22
C GLU A 82 0.63 10.49 -0.67
N MET A 83 1.42 10.07 0.34
CA MET A 83 1.16 8.81 1.06
C MET A 83 -0.23 8.79 1.70
N GLU A 84 -0.64 9.88 2.36
CA GLU A 84 -1.99 10.02 2.94
C GLU A 84 -3.08 10.01 1.87
N ARG A 85 -2.87 10.68 0.73
CA ARG A 85 -3.83 10.71 -0.38
C ARG A 85 -4.08 9.32 -0.97
N HIS A 86 -3.05 8.50 -1.02
CA HIS A 86 -3.12 7.13 -1.51
C HIS A 86 -3.56 6.11 -0.47
N ASP A 87 -3.85 6.55 0.76
CA ASP A 87 -4.24 5.68 1.87
C ASP A 87 -3.24 4.53 2.04
N LEU A 88 -1.94 4.85 2.06
CA LEU A 88 -0.85 3.87 2.06
C LEU A 88 -1.00 2.78 3.15
N GLU A 89 -1.64 3.09 4.27
CA GLU A 89 -1.90 2.16 5.37
C GLU A 89 -3.22 1.36 5.24
N ASP A 90 -3.84 1.32 4.05
CA ASP A 90 -5.07 0.58 3.79
C ASP A 90 -4.91 -0.92 4.06
N ILE A 91 -5.34 -1.34 5.25
CA ILE A 91 -5.30 -2.72 5.71
C ILE A 91 -6.20 -3.67 4.91
N TYR A 92 -7.18 -3.13 4.18
CA TYR A 92 -8.17 -3.91 3.46
C TYR A 92 -7.66 -4.36 2.10
N GLY A 93 -7.00 -3.45 1.37
CA GLY A 93 -6.63 -3.63 -0.03
C GLY A 93 -5.16 -3.93 -0.30
N MET A 94 -4.28 -3.71 0.68
CA MET A 94 -2.83 -3.74 0.47
C MET A 94 -2.13 -4.75 1.35
N ASP A 95 -1.05 -5.34 0.82
CA ASP A 95 -0.02 -5.99 1.62
C ASP A 95 1.24 -5.13 1.67
N ILE A 96 2.17 -5.53 2.52
CA ILE A 96 3.46 -4.84 2.69
C ILE A 96 4.24 -4.67 1.38
N HIS A 97 4.17 -5.61 0.42
CA HIS A 97 4.89 -5.47 -0.85
C HIS A 97 4.27 -4.36 -1.69
N GLN A 98 2.94 -4.32 -1.75
CA GLN A 98 2.21 -3.25 -2.43
C GLN A 98 2.46 -1.89 -1.77
N GLN A 99 2.58 -1.84 -0.45
CA GLN A 99 2.91 -0.61 0.28
C GLN A 99 4.34 -0.16 0.00
N ASP A 100 5.33 -1.06 0.03
CA ASP A 100 6.72 -0.76 -0.27
C ASP A 100 6.90 -0.25 -1.70
N ASP A 101 6.22 -0.87 -2.67
CA ASP A 101 6.20 -0.45 -4.07
C ASP A 101 5.53 0.92 -4.24
N LEU A 102 4.46 1.20 -3.50
CA LEU A 102 3.78 2.49 -3.54
C LEU A 102 4.62 3.60 -2.90
N PHE A 103 5.19 3.33 -1.73
CA PHE A 103 6.12 4.23 -1.05
C PHE A 103 7.29 4.58 -1.96
N SER A 104 7.94 3.57 -2.54
CA SER A 104 9.11 3.77 -3.39
C SER A 104 8.79 4.64 -4.60
N ARG A 105 7.66 4.40 -5.28
CA ARG A 105 7.20 5.22 -6.41
C ARG A 105 6.89 6.67 -6.02
N ILE A 106 6.28 6.90 -4.85
CA ILE A 106 6.00 8.25 -4.36
C ILE A 106 7.33 8.98 -4.09
N VAL A 107 8.28 8.33 -3.42
CA VAL A 107 9.58 8.93 -3.09
C VAL A 107 10.37 9.24 -4.37
N GLU A 108 10.44 8.29 -5.30
CA GLU A 108 11.11 8.46 -6.60
C GLU A 108 10.53 9.65 -7.36
N LYS A 109 9.20 9.82 -7.40
CA LYS A 109 8.53 10.95 -8.05
C LYS A 109 9.01 12.32 -7.55
N TYR A 110 9.28 12.48 -6.25
CA TYR A 110 9.64 13.77 -5.65
C TYR A 110 11.15 14.01 -5.52
N LEU A 111 11.93 12.94 -5.40
CA LEU A 111 13.37 13.02 -5.14
C LEU A 111 14.22 12.61 -6.34
N ASN A 112 13.62 11.97 -7.36
CA ASN A 112 14.29 11.44 -8.54
C ASN A 112 15.48 10.55 -8.18
N ILE A 113 15.29 9.71 -7.16
CA ILE A 113 16.29 8.72 -6.71
C ILE A 113 15.83 7.32 -7.09
N PRO A 114 16.76 6.42 -7.47
CA PRO A 114 16.44 5.04 -7.80
C PRO A 114 15.74 4.29 -6.65
N GLU A 115 14.80 3.42 -7.01
CA GLU A 115 14.03 2.57 -6.09
C GLU A 115 14.93 1.73 -5.17
N ASP A 116 16.06 1.21 -5.66
CA ASP A 116 17.00 0.40 -4.88
C ASP A 116 17.64 1.20 -3.73
N ILE A 117 17.76 2.52 -3.88
CA ILE A 117 18.20 3.40 -2.79
C ILE A 117 17.08 3.54 -1.76
N VAL A 118 15.83 3.76 -2.21
CA VAL A 118 14.68 3.91 -1.32
C VAL A 118 14.45 2.66 -0.48
N ARG A 119 14.54 1.47 -1.10
CA ARG A 119 14.33 0.18 -0.43
C ARG A 119 15.32 -0.12 0.70
N LYS A 120 16.48 0.56 0.76
CA LYS A 120 17.43 0.42 1.89
C LYS A 120 16.90 1.03 3.20
N PHE A 121 15.85 1.83 3.11
CA PHE A 121 15.25 2.52 4.26
C PHE A 121 14.00 1.84 4.82
N LEU A 122 13.51 0.81 4.13
CA LEU A 122 12.35 -0.01 4.51
C LEU A 122 12.77 -1.20 5.39
#